data_AF-A0A228JAV1-F1
#
_entry.id   AF-A0A228JAV1-F1
#
_cell.length_a   1.000
_cell.length_b   1.000
_cell.length_c   1.000
_cell.angle_alpha   90.00
_cell.angle_beta   90.00
_cell.angle_gamma   90.00
#
_symmetry.space_group_name_H-M   'P 1'
#
loop_
_entity.id
_entity.type
_entity.pdbx_description
1 polymer ?
#
loop_
_entity_poly.entity_id
_entity_poly.type
_entity_poly.pdbx_seq_one_letter_code
_entity_poly.pdbx_strand_id
1 'polypeptide(L)' 'MSVLGMTREEFAERIGAKKRALDNWLLPSSSAEYRSMPDMAWKFIREILGRDKHCP' A
#
# COMPACT_ATOMS: atom_id res chain seq x y z
N MET A 1 1.03 -6.49 -15.34
CA MET A 1 1.14 -5.88 -14.00
C MET A 1 0.27 -4.65 -14.04
N SER A 2 -0.95 -4.71 -13.49
CA SER A 2 -1.88 -3.58 -13.53
C SER A 2 -1.38 -2.51 -12.56
N VAL A 3 -0.95 -1.38 -13.11
CA VAL A 3 -0.57 -0.21 -12.32
C VAL A 3 -1.86 0.54 -12.02
N LEU A 4 -2.14 0.83 -10.75
CA LEU A 4 -3.35 1.51 -10.29
C LEU A 4 -3.49 2.97 -10.78
N GLY A 5 -2.60 3.44 -11.67
CA GLY A 5 -2.63 4.80 -12.23
C GLY A 5 -2.52 5.92 -11.19
N MET A 6 -2.08 5.61 -9.97
CA MET A 6 -1.99 6.55 -8.85
C MET A 6 -0.56 6.66 -8.32
N THR A 7 -0.26 7.80 -7.71
CA THR A 7 1.01 8.05 -7.04
C THR A 7 1.11 7.28 -5.72
N ARG A 8 2.34 7.18 -5.17
CA ARG A 8 2.56 6.58 -3.84
C ARG A 8 1.84 7.32 -2.72
N GLU A 9 1.65 8.63 -2.87
CA GLU A 9 0.96 9.44 -1.88
C GLU A 9 -0.54 9.11 -1.85
N GLU A 10 -1.20 9.14 -3.01
CA GLU A 10 -2.61 8.76 -3.15
C GLU A 10 -2.86 7.32 -2.70
N PHE A 11 -1.94 6.39 -3.00
CA PHE A 11 -2.05 5.02 -2.52
C PHE A 11 -1.93 4.93 -0.99
N ALA A 12 -0.98 5.65 -0.38
CA ALA A 12 -0.82 5.70 1.06
C ALA A 12 -2.08 6.27 1.74
N GLU A 13 -2.63 7.37 1.21
CA GLU A 13 -3.86 7.97 1.72
C GLU A 13 -5.05 7.01 1.65
N ARG A 14 -5.20 6.26 0.55
CA ARG A 14 -6.29 5.27 0.40
C ARG A 14 -6.23 4.13 1.40
N ILE A 15 -5.05 3.75 1.88
CA ILE A 15 -4.88 2.70 2.91
C ILE A 15 -4.76 3.28 4.33
N GLY A 16 -5.02 4.58 4.51
CA GLY A 16 -4.97 5.26 5.80
C GLY A 16 -3.55 5.41 6.37
N ALA A 17 -2.53 5.41 5.52
CA ALA A 17 -1.14 5.52 5.90
C ALA A 17 -0.52 6.83 5.40
N LYS A 18 0.56 7.26 6.05
CA LYS A 18 1.40 8.36 5.52
C LYS A 18 2.32 7.81 4.43
N LYS A 19 2.64 8.62 3.42
CA LYS A 19 3.63 8.30 2.37
C LYS A 19 4.92 7.72 2.95
N ARG A 20 5.45 8.31 4.04
CA ARG A 20 6.68 7.81 4.70
C ARG A 20 6.52 6.42 5.33
N ALA A 21 5.34 6.10 5.87
CA ALA A 21 5.09 4.74 6.37
C ALA A 21 5.10 3.72 5.23
N LEU A 22 4.45 4.06 4.10
CA LEU A 22 4.49 3.24 2.90
C LEU A 22 5.92 3.08 2.36
N ASP A 23 6.69 4.17 2.26
CA ASP A 23 8.09 4.11 1.81
C ASP A 23 8.91 3.19 2.72
N ASN A 24 8.75 3.28 4.05
CA ASN A 24 9.43 2.39 5.01
C ASN A 24 9.04 0.92 4.86
N TRP A 25 7.80 0.62 4.45
CA TRP A 25 7.35 -0.75 4.17
C TRP A 25 7.94 -1.32 2.88
N LEU A 26 8.24 -0.45 1.92
CA LEU A 26 8.83 -0.81 0.63
C LEU A 26 10.36 -0.87 0.66
N LEU A 27 10.99 -0.42 1.75
CA LEU A 27 12.43 -0.55 1.92
C LEU A 27 12.86 -2.03 1.99
N PRO A 28 14.10 -2.35 1.59
CA PRO A 28 14.67 -3.68 1.82
C PRO A 28 14.80 -3.94 3.32
N SER A 29 14.62 -5.20 3.73
CA SER A 29 14.70 -5.62 5.14
C SER A 29 16.07 -5.39 5.79
N SER A 30 17.13 -5.19 4.99
CA SER A 30 18.46 -4.81 5.47
C SER A 30 18.56 -3.32 5.87
N SER A 31 17.56 -2.49 5.55
CA SER A 31 17.56 -1.08 5.91
C SER A 31 17.12 -0.88 7.37
N ALA A 32 17.82 0.00 8.09
CA ALA A 32 17.47 0.34 9.47
C ALA A 32 16.08 1.01 9.59
N GLU A 33 15.61 1.66 8.52
CA GLU A 33 14.29 2.29 8.48
C GLU A 33 13.18 1.35 8.02
N TYR A 34 13.50 0.09 7.66
CA TYR A 34 12.51 -0.89 7.27
C TYR A 34 11.52 -1.13 8.40
N ARG A 35 10.23 -1.11 8.04
CA ARG A 35 9.14 -1.50 8.92
C ARG A 35 8.29 -2.54 8.22
N SER A 36 7.93 -3.61 8.93
CA SER A 36 6.96 -4.56 8.40
C SER A 36 5.59 -3.90 8.27
N MET A 37 4.91 -4.15 7.16
CA MET A 37 3.54 -3.68 6.95
C MET A 37 2.59 -4.40 7.94
N PRO A 38 1.77 -3.67 8.71
CA PRO A 38 0.83 -4.28 9.64
C PRO A 38 -0.33 -4.96 8.91
N ASP A 39 -0.91 -6.00 9.51
CA ASP A 39 -2.04 -6.75 8.93
C ASP A 39 -3.25 -5.89 8.58
N MET A 40 -3.46 -4.81 9.33
CA MET A 40 -4.55 -3.85 9.07
C MET A 40 -4.37 -3.14 7.72
N ALA A 41 -3.15 -2.72 7.38
CA ALA A 41 -2.87 -2.11 6.07
C ALA A 41 -3.12 -3.10 4.93
N TRP A 42 -2.77 -4.38 5.13
CA TRP A 42 -3.05 -5.45 4.18
C TRP A 42 -4.55 -5.70 3.94
N LYS A 43 -5.42 -5.42 4.92
CA LYS A 43 -6.87 -5.50 4.71
C LYS A 43 -7.35 -4.40 3.76
N PHE A 44 -6.92 -3.16 3.96
CA PHE A 44 -7.27 -2.05 3.08
C PHE A 44 -6.78 -2.25 1.64
N ILE A 45 -5.54 -2.73 1.46
CA ILE A 45 -5.00 -3.05 0.13
C ILE A 45 -5.87 -4.10 -0.57
N ARG A 46 -6.25 -5.17 0.15
CA ARG A 46 -7.13 -6.22 -0.39
C ARG A 46 -8.50 -5.69 -0.77
N GLU A 47 -9.08 -4.77 -0.01
CA GLU A 47 -10.36 -4.16 -0.37
C GLU A 47 -10.26 -3.30 -1.64
N ILE A 48 -9.17 -2.53 -1.79
CA ILE A 48 -8.92 -1.73 -3.00
C ILE A 48 -8.80 -2.65 -4.23
N LEU A 49 -7.99 -3.72 -4.12
CA LEU A 49 -7.78 -4.68 -5.20
C LEU A 49 -9.01 -5.57 -5.48
N GLY A 50 -9.83 -5.84 -4.46
CA GLY A 50 -11.06 -6.61 -4.58
C GLY A 50 -12.19 -5.84 -5.25
N ARG A 51 -12.26 -4.51 -5.01
CA ARG A 51 -13.22 -3.62 -5.68
C ARG A 51 -12.94 -3.45 -7.18
N ASP A 52 -11.68 -3.54 -7.62
CA ASP A 52 -11.30 -3.48 -9.04
C ASP A 52 -11.83 -4.69 -9.84
N LYS A 53 -12.14 -5.80 -9.15
CA LYS A 53 -12.65 -7.03 -9.79
C LYS A 53 -14.15 -7.02 -10.10
N HIS A 54 -14.85 -5.94 -9.77
CA HIS A 54 -16.26 -5.74 -10.14
C HIS A 54 -16.35 -4.78 -11.32
N CYS A 55 -15.87 -5.23 -12.48
CA CYS A 55 -16.28 -4.67 -13.77
C CYS A 55 -17.30 -5.66 -14.37
N PRO A 56 -18.57 -5.27 -14.60
CA PRO A 56 -19.57 -6.14 -15.22
C PRO A 56 -19.22 -6.53 -16.67
#